data_AF-A0A967Z0R7-F1
#
_entry.id   AF-A0A967Z0R7-F1
#
_cell.length_a   1.000
_cell.length_b   1.000
_cell.length_c   1.000
_cell.angle_alpha   90.00
_cell.angle_beta   90.00
_cell.angle_gamma   90.00
#
_symmetry.space_group_name_H-M   'P 1'
#
loop_
_entity.id
_entity.type
_entity.pdbx_description
1 polymer ?
#
loop_
_entity_poly.entity_id
_entity_poly.type
_entity_poly.pdbx_seq_one_letter_code
_entity_poly.pdbx_strand_id
1 'polypeptide(L)' 'DKLRKDGRHVASEELKSGGRLLTNQNGRIVDGPYTETKEAIGGFFLIEANNLEEALEISQECPHFNYGGSVEIREVNPH' A
#
# COMPACT_ATOMS: atom_id res chain seq x y z
N ASP A 1 -16.58 -8.42 -2.67
CA ASP A 1 -15.67 -7.71 -1.77
C ASP A 1 -16.45 -7.04 -0.66
N LYS A 2 -16.17 -7.39 0.60
CA LYS A 2 -16.92 -6.95 1.79
C LYS A 2 -16.73 -5.45 2.03
N LEU A 3 -15.50 -4.97 1.86
CA LEU A 3 -15.14 -3.56 1.97
C LEU A 3 -15.84 -2.66 0.94
N ARG A 4 -16.03 -3.17 -0.29
CA ARG A 4 -16.77 -2.45 -1.32
C ARG A 4 -18.27 -2.40 -1.04
N LYS A 5 -18.81 -3.38 -0.31
CA LYS A 5 -20.23 -3.41 0.08
C LYS A 5 -20.51 -2.55 1.31
N ASP A 6 -19.54 -2.45 2.22
CA ASP A 6 -19.69 -1.71 3.48
C ASP A 6 -19.34 -0.22 3.35
N GLY A 7 -19.04 0.25 2.13
CA GLY A 7 -18.72 1.65 1.83
C GLY A 7 -17.33 2.12 2.29
N ARG A 8 -16.51 1.20 2.82
CA ARG A 8 -15.21 1.51 3.44
C ARG A 8 -14.03 1.43 2.47
N HIS A 9 -14.27 1.03 1.22
CA HIS A 9 -13.24 0.94 0.20
C HIS A 9 -13.13 2.26 -0.56
N VAL A 10 -11.99 2.94 -0.45
CA VAL A 10 -11.69 4.15 -1.23
C VAL A 10 -10.95 3.78 -2.51
N ALA A 11 -9.87 2.99 -2.42
CA ALA A 11 -9.09 2.54 -3.58
C ALA A 11 -8.36 1.21 -3.30
N SER A 12 -8.10 0.44 -4.36
CA SER A 12 -7.26 -0.75 -4.34
C SER A 12 -6.61 -0.90 -5.71
N GLU A 13 -5.30 -0.78 -5.75
CA GLU A 13 -4.55 -0.79 -7.01
C GLU A 13 -3.30 -1.66 -6.88
N GLU A 14 -3.11 -2.54 -7.87
CA GLU A 14 -1.89 -3.31 -8.07
C GLU A 14 -0.84 -2.43 -8.75
N LEU A 15 0.40 -2.50 -8.27
CA LEU A 15 1.52 -1.83 -8.91
C LEU A 15 2.14 -2.75 -9.96
N LYS A 16 2.35 -2.21 -11.15
CA LYS A 16 3.14 -2.89 -12.18
C LYS A 16 4.57 -3.04 -11.71
N SER A 17 5.21 -4.14 -12.08
CA SER A 17 6.64 -4.32 -11.87
C SER A 17 7.46 -3.24 -12.59
N GLY A 18 8.54 -2.80 -11.95
CA GLY A 18 9.40 -1.73 -12.45
C GLY A 18 8.99 -0.34 -11.97
N GLY A 19 9.62 0.70 -12.51
CA GLY A 19 9.38 2.08 -12.10
C GLY A 19 10.57 3.00 -12.38
N ARG A 20 10.43 4.25 -11.95
CA ARG A 20 11.50 5.26 -11.93
C ARG A 20 11.50 5.93 -10.57
N LEU A 21 12.68 6.04 -9.98
CA LEU A 21 12.87 6.78 -8.75
C LEU A 21 13.30 8.21 -9.11
N LEU A 22 12.54 9.20 -8.63
CA LEU A 22 12.93 10.60 -8.66
C LEU A 22 13.25 11.05 -7.24
N THR A 23 14.50 11.45 -6.98
CA THR A 23 14.92 11.97 -5.67
C THR A 23 15.33 13.44 -5.76
N ASN A 24 15.13 14.16 -4.66
CA ASN A 24 15.63 15.54 -4.49
C ASN A 24 17.13 15.58 -4.12
N GLN A 25 17.79 14.42 -3.98
CA GLN A 25 19.25 14.36 -3.93
C GLN A 25 19.79 14.63 -5.34
N ASN A 26 20.01 15.91 -5.64
CA ASN A 26 20.51 16.43 -6.91
C ASN A 26 19.57 16.23 -8.12
N GLY A 27 18.25 16.06 -7.92
CA GLY A 27 17.26 16.01 -8.99
C GLY A 27 17.48 14.91 -10.02
N ARG A 28 18.20 13.84 -9.65
CA ARG A 28 18.56 12.76 -10.58
C ARG A 28 17.40 11.77 -10.68
N ILE A 29 16.87 11.61 -11.88
CA ILE A 29 15.98 10.49 -12.22
C ILE A 29 16.85 9.24 -12.35
N VAL A 30 16.55 8.20 -11.57
CA VAL A 30 17.23 6.91 -11.64
C VAL A 30 16.26 5.87 -12.20
N ASP A 31 16.75 5.09 -13.17
CA ASP A 31 16.02 3.99 -13.79
C ASP A 31 16.00 2.77 -12.86
N GLY A 32 14.84 2.50 -12.25
CA GLY A 32 14.61 1.32 -11.42
C GLY A 32 13.55 1.54 -10.33
N PRO A 33 12.94 0.47 -9.79
CA PRO A 33 12.32 0.55 -8.47
C PRO A 33 13.40 0.93 -7.45
N TYR A 34 13.06 1.64 -6.38
CA TYR A 34 14.00 1.97 -5.31
C TYR A 34 14.69 0.67 -4.82
N THR A 35 15.96 0.49 -5.19
CA THR A 35 16.63 -0.82 -5.19
C THR A 35 17.18 -1.25 -3.81
N GLU A 36 16.72 -0.63 -2.73
CA GLU A 36 17.24 -0.88 -1.38
C GLU A 36 16.17 -1.32 -0.36
N THR A 37 15.02 -1.81 -0.82
CA THR A 37 14.14 -2.62 0.02
C THR A 37 14.26 -4.08 -0.41
N LYS A 38 14.53 -4.98 0.55
CA LYS A 38 14.53 -6.43 0.30
C LYS A 38 13.15 -6.95 -0.12
N GLU A 39 12.13 -6.10 -0.06
CA GLU A 39 10.72 -6.39 -0.29
C GLU A 39 10.18 -5.43 -1.36
N ALA A 40 9.49 -5.98 -2.35
CA ALA A 40 8.81 -5.22 -3.39
C ALA A 40 7.39 -4.86 -2.93
N ILE A 41 6.97 -3.61 -3.14
CA ILE A 41 5.60 -3.17 -2.88
C ILE A 41 4.74 -3.60 -4.09
N GLY A 42 3.81 -4.53 -3.86
CA GLY A 42 2.94 -5.06 -4.92
C GLY A 42 1.67 -4.25 -5.18
N GLY A 43 1.27 -3.39 -4.25
CA GLY A 43 -0.02 -2.69 -4.31
C GLY A 43 -0.28 -1.89 -3.05
N PHE A 44 -1.41 -1.18 -3.03
CA PHE A 44 -1.92 -0.55 -1.82
C PHE A 44 -3.45 -0.64 -1.76
N PHE A 45 -3.98 -0.52 -0.54
CA PHE A 45 -5.40 -0.36 -0.27
C PHE A 45 -5.59 0.94 0.50
N LEU A 46 -6.61 1.72 0.14
CA LEU A 46 -7.07 2.87 0.90
C LEU A 46 -8.46 2.56 1.42
N ILE A 47 -8.59 2.60 2.75
CA ILE A 47 -9.82 2.25 3.47
C ILE A 47 -10.22 3.36 4.42
N GLU A 48 -11.51 3.44 4.73
CA GLU A 48 -12.03 4.24 5.83
C GLU A 48 -12.17 3.37 7.09
N ALA A 49 -11.62 3.89 8.19
CA ALA A 49 -11.71 3.29 9.53
C ALA A 49 -11.78 4.42 10.57
N ASN A 50 -12.42 4.16 11.71
CA ASN A 50 -12.56 5.13 12.80
C ASN A 50 -11.25 5.32 13.59
N ASN A 51 -10.37 4.33 13.58
CA ASN A 51 -9.06 4.34 14.24
C ASN A 51 -8.13 3.26 13.67
N LEU A 52 -6.88 3.22 14.15
CA LEU A 52 -5.85 2.30 13.68
C LEU A 52 -6.18 0.84 14.02
N GLU A 53 -6.83 0.58 15.15
CA GLU A 53 -7.25 -0.76 15.57
C GLU A 53 -8.29 -1.34 14.61
N GLU A 54 -9.30 -0.57 14.22
CA GLU A 54 -10.29 -1.00 13.22
C GLU A 54 -9.65 -1.21 11.85
N ALA A 55 -8.70 -0.36 11.46
CA ALA A 55 -7.94 -0.56 10.22
C ALA A 55 -7.12 -1.86 10.25
N LEU A 56 -6.54 -2.20 11.41
CA LEU A 56 -5.83 -3.46 11.62
C LEU A 56 -6.77 -4.67 11.49
N GLU A 57 -7.92 -4.64 12.15
CA GLU A 57 -8.94 -5.71 12.06
C GLU A 57 -9.40 -5.92 10.62
N ILE A 58 -9.67 -4.85 9.89
CA ILE A 58 -10.00 -4.92 8.45
C ILE A 58 -8.85 -5.55 7.66
N SER A 59 -7.61 -5.14 7.93
CA SER A 59 -6.43 -5.58 7.19
C SER A 59 -6.10 -7.05 7.42
N GLN A 60 -6.52 -7.65 8.55
CA GLN A 60 -6.33 -9.08 8.83
C GLN A 60 -7.00 -10.00 7.81
N GLU A 61 -8.05 -9.54 7.13
CA GLU A 61 -8.71 -10.28 6.05
C GLU A 61 -7.95 -10.21 4.70
N CYS A 62 -6.79 -9.55 4.64
CA CYS A 62 -6.02 -9.38 3.41
C CYS A 62 -5.47 -10.73 2.88
N PRO A 63 -5.81 -11.14 1.64
CA PRO A 63 -5.36 -12.41 1.10
C PRO A 63 -3.84 -12.49 0.88
N HIS A 64 -3.11 -11.36 0.88
CA HIS A 64 -1.65 -11.33 0.71
C HIS A 64 -0.90 -12.10 1.80
N PHE A 65 -1.46 -12.20 3.00
CA PHE A 65 -0.87 -13.01 4.07
C PHE A 65 -0.77 -14.49 3.72
N ASN A 66 -1.70 -15.02 2.90
CA ASN A 66 -1.68 -16.41 2.45
C ASN A 66 -0.50 -16.72 1.52
N TYR A 67 0.14 -15.69 0.95
CA TYR A 67 1.27 -15.80 0.04
C TYR A 67 2.60 -15.44 0.71
N GLY A 68 2.62 -15.31 2.05
CA GLY A 68 3.81 -14.92 2.81
C GLY A 68 4.18 -13.43 2.67
N GLY A 69 3.25 -12.61 2.15
CA GLY A 69 3.41 -11.16 2.09
C GLY A 69 3.15 -10.49 3.44
N SER A 70 3.53 -9.22 3.52
CA SER A 70 3.26 -8.34 4.66
C SER A 70 2.41 -7.14 4.21
N VAL A 71 1.73 -6.50 5.17
CA VAL A 71 0.96 -5.27 4.95
C VAL A 71 1.35 -4.27 6.03
N GLU A 72 1.82 -3.10 5.64
CA GLU A 72 2.04 -1.95 6.53
C GLU A 72 0.76 -1.10 6.57
N ILE A 73 0.30 -0.76 7.78
CA ILE A 73 -0.96 -0.04 8.00
C ILE A 73 -0.60 1.33 8.56
N ARG A 74 -0.99 2.39 7.82
CA ARG A 74 -0.67 3.77 8.18
C ARG A 74 -1.84 4.70 7.87
N GLU A 75 -2.04 5.65 8.78
CA GLU A 75 -2.96 6.76 8.55
C GLU A 75 -2.39 7.70 7.48
N VAL A 76 -3.29 8.23 6.64
CA VAL A 76 -2.95 9.24 5.62
C VAL A 76 -3.29 10.62 6.15
N ASN A 77 -2.41 11.58 5.94
CA ASN A 77 -2.76 12.98 6.20
C ASN A 77 -3.64 13.49 5.04
N PRO A 78 -4.79 14.11 5.31
CA PRO A 78 -5.58 14.75 4.27
C PRO A 78 -4.79 15.94 3.68
N HIS A 79 -4.91 16.14 2.37
CA HIS A 79 -4.36 17.25 1.62
C HIS A 79 -5.47 18.11 1.01
#